data_AF-A0A3D3R0Q6-F1
#
_entry.id   AF-A0A3D3R0Q6-F1
#
_cell.length_a   1.000
_cell.length_b   1.000
_cell.length_c   1.000
_cell.angle_alpha   90.00
_cell.angle_beta   90.00
_cell.angle_gamma   90.00
#
_symmetry.space_group_name_H-M   'P 1'
#
loop_
_entity.id
_entity.type
_entity.pdbx_description
1 polymer ?
#
loop_
_entity_poly.entity_id
_entity_poly.type
_entity_poly.pdbx_seq_one_letter_code
_entity_poly.pdbx_strand_id
1 'polypeptide(L)'
;MATALENQNDSKNQNPDEEQTEDAVLVDRFPEALRVSRFTFFAVCVLSLSFVLFCSMPLWHTDIWGHLTYGQLIWETGSIPALEPLVPLSSGVPFIDTAW
;
A
#
# COMPACT_ATOMS: atom_id res chain seq x y z
N MET A 1 -43.86 -40.90 -57.44
CA MET A 1 -44.39 -41.55 -56.22
C MET A 1 -43.21 -42.17 -55.51
N ALA A 2 -42.53 -41.41 -54.65
CA ALA A 2 -42.80 -41.31 -53.21
C ALA A 2 -42.52 -42.64 -52.49
N THR A 3 -41.34 -42.75 -51.91
CA THR A 3 -41.12 -43.55 -50.71
C THR A 3 -40.30 -42.68 -49.77
N ALA A 4 -40.98 -42.11 -48.78
CA ALA A 4 -40.41 -41.27 -47.76
C ALA A 4 -39.58 -42.15 -46.81
N LEU A 5 -38.32 -41.78 -46.59
CA LEU A 5 -37.54 -42.32 -45.47
C LEU A 5 -37.70 -41.36 -44.30
N GLU A 6 -38.59 -41.75 -43.40
CA GLU A 6 -38.88 -41.13 -42.11
C GLU A 6 -37.70 -41.42 -41.14
N ASN A 7 -37.01 -40.34 -40.75
CA ASN A 7 -36.52 -40.00 -39.41
C ASN A 7 -35.96 -41.10 -38.48
N GLN A 8 -34.65 -41.03 -38.16
CA GLN A 8 -34.16 -41.28 -36.80
C GLN A 8 -32.70 -40.81 -36.60
N ASN A 9 -32.46 -39.50 -36.65
CA ASN A 9 -31.18 -38.96 -36.15
C ASN A 9 -31.37 -37.62 -35.46
N ASP A 10 -32.14 -37.66 -34.37
CA ASP A 10 -32.27 -36.53 -33.44
C ASP A 10 -31.94 -37.03 -32.03
N SER A 11 -30.71 -37.52 -31.85
CA SER A 11 -30.14 -37.65 -30.50
C SER A 11 -29.69 -36.25 -30.06
N LYS A 12 -30.68 -35.44 -29.69
CA LYS A 12 -30.46 -34.24 -28.90
C LYS A 12 -29.94 -34.71 -27.54
N ASN A 13 -28.62 -34.72 -27.39
CA ASN A 13 -27.95 -35.01 -26.13
C ASN A 13 -28.21 -33.84 -25.19
N GLN A 14 -29.41 -33.83 -24.62
CA GLN A 14 -29.81 -32.87 -23.62
C GLN A 14 -29.37 -33.45 -22.29
N ASN A 15 -28.18 -33.04 -21.85
CA ASN A 15 -27.76 -33.16 -20.47
C ASN A 15 -28.15 -31.81 -19.82
N PRO A 16 -29.36 -31.66 -19.27
CA PRO A 16 -29.61 -30.55 -18.36
C PRO A 16 -28.83 -30.85 -17.08
N ASP A 17 -28.24 -29.82 -16.47
CA ASP A 17 -27.79 -29.78 -15.07
C ASP A 17 -26.28 -29.84 -14.79
N GLU A 18 -25.39 -30.01 -15.78
CA GLU A 18 -23.94 -29.95 -15.51
C GLU A 18 -23.37 -28.52 -15.43
N GLU A 19 -23.83 -27.57 -16.26
CA GLU A 19 -23.34 -26.17 -16.21
C GLU A 19 -23.69 -25.44 -14.90
N GLN A 20 -24.80 -25.80 -14.21
CA GLN A 20 -25.23 -25.09 -13.00
C GLN A 20 -24.52 -25.55 -11.72
N THR A 21 -23.91 -26.74 -11.73
CA THR A 21 -23.29 -27.31 -10.52
C THR A 21 -21.86 -26.80 -10.32
N GLU A 22 -21.17 -26.44 -11.41
CA GLU A 22 -19.79 -25.96 -11.37
C GLU A 22 -19.67 -24.53 -10.82
N ASP A 23 -20.62 -23.67 -11.18
CA ASP A 23 -20.70 -22.28 -10.71
C ASP A 23 -20.96 -22.17 -9.19
N ALA A 24 -21.60 -23.16 -8.59
CA ALA A 24 -21.88 -23.20 -7.16
C ALA A 24 -20.65 -23.50 -6.29
N VAL A 25 -19.56 -24.01 -6.88
CA VAL A 25 -18.33 -24.39 -6.14
C VAL A 25 -17.39 -23.20 -5.94
N LEU A 26 -17.45 -22.18 -6.80
CA LEU A 26 -16.61 -20.97 -6.71
C LEU A 26 -17.31 -19.79 -6.03
N VAL A 27 -18.17 -20.07 -5.04
CA VAL A 27 -18.79 -19.01 -4.24
C VAL A 27 -17.76 -18.44 -3.27
N ASP A 28 -17.38 -17.19 -3.52
CA ASP A 28 -16.58 -16.37 -2.61
C ASP A 28 -17.32 -16.22 -1.27
N ARG A 29 -16.89 -17.00 -0.27
CA ARG A 29 -17.41 -16.97 1.11
C ARG A 29 -16.69 -15.94 1.98
N PHE A 30 -15.78 -15.14 1.42
CA PHE A 30 -15.02 -14.21 2.24
C PHE A 30 -15.95 -13.14 2.86
N PRO A 31 -15.77 -12.86 4.16
CA PRO A 31 -16.59 -11.86 4.83
C PRO A 31 -16.41 -10.51 4.14
N GLU A 32 -17.51 -9.82 3.87
CA GLU A 32 -17.52 -8.58 3.09
C GLU A 32 -16.60 -7.51 3.71
N ALA A 33 -16.45 -7.51 5.03
CA ALA A 33 -15.53 -6.65 5.78
C ALA A 33 -14.05 -6.81 5.38
N LEU A 34 -13.65 -7.95 4.82
CA LEU A 34 -12.27 -8.24 4.40
C LEU A 34 -12.09 -8.17 2.88
N ARG A 35 -13.13 -7.84 2.11
CA ARG A 35 -13.01 -7.71 0.65
C ARG A 35 -12.25 -6.43 0.33
N VAL A 36 -11.02 -6.60 -0.13
CA VAL A 36 -10.15 -5.49 -0.51
C VAL A 36 -10.39 -5.16 -1.98
N SER A 37 -10.69 -3.89 -2.27
CA SER A 37 -10.77 -3.41 -3.65
C SER A 37 -9.39 -3.50 -4.32
N ARG A 38 -9.37 -3.79 -5.62
CA ARG A 38 -8.13 -3.81 -6.44
C ARG A 38 -7.36 -2.50 -6.29
N PHE A 39 -8.07 -1.38 -6.18
CA PHE A 39 -7.47 -0.07 -5.93
C PHE A 39 -6.71 -0.02 -4.60
N THR A 40 -7.33 -0.47 -3.51
CA THR A 40 -6.73 -0.51 -2.17
C THR A 40 -5.48 -1.40 -2.16
N PHE A 41 -5.54 -2.56 -2.83
CA PHE A 41 -4.36 -3.43 -2.99
C PHE A 41 -3.19 -2.68 -3.64
N PHE A 42 -3.41 -2.04 -4.79
CA PHE A 42 -2.36 -1.27 -5.46
C PHE A 42 -1.86 -0.10 -4.61
N ALA A 43 -2.75 0.62 -3.92
CA ALA A 43 -2.38 1.72 -3.04
C ALA A 43 -1.47 1.25 -1.90
N VAL A 44 -1.81 0.12 -1.26
CA VAL A 44 -0.99 -0.49 -0.20
C VAL A 44 0.35 -0.96 -0.74
N CYS A 45 0.39 -1.59 -1.92
CA CYS A 45 1.64 -2.01 -2.55
C CYS A 45 2.56 -0.82 -2.86
N VAL A 46 2.02 0.25 -3.44
CA VAL A 46 2.79 1.47 -3.73
C VAL A 46 3.29 2.09 -2.43
N LEU A 47 2.43 2.26 -1.44
CA LEU A 47 2.81 2.83 -0.15
C LEU A 47 3.90 2.00 0.56
N SER A 48 3.73 0.68 0.58
CA SER A 48 4.70 -0.25 1.17
C SER A 48 6.04 -0.19 0.44
N LEU A 49 6.04 -0.15 -0.89
CA LEU A 49 7.26 -0.08 -1.67
C LEU A 49 7.97 1.25 -1.46
N SER A 50 7.22 2.37 -1.52
CA SER A 50 7.76 3.70 -1.23
C SER A 50 8.36 3.75 0.17
N PHE A 51 7.67 3.25 1.19
CA PHE A 51 8.16 3.21 2.55
C PHE A 51 9.49 2.46 2.67
N VAL A 52 9.58 1.24 2.13
CA VAL A 52 10.81 0.44 2.17
C VAL A 52 11.96 1.15 1.44
N LEU A 53 11.68 1.75 0.28
CA LEU A 53 12.69 2.50 -0.46
C LEU A 53 13.21 3.70 0.35
N PHE A 54 12.32 4.53 0.91
CA PHE A 54 12.72 5.68 1.72
C PHE A 54 13.46 5.27 3.00
N CYS A 55 13.06 4.18 3.66
CA CYS A 55 13.75 3.65 4.84
C CYS A 55 15.12 3.02 4.51
N SER A 56 15.32 2.55 3.28
CA SER A 56 16.59 1.95 2.85
C SER A 56 17.59 3.00 2.35
N MET A 57 17.15 4.23 2.13
CA MET A 57 18.04 5.33 1.79
C MET A 57 18.86 5.71 3.02
N PRO A 58 20.18 5.87 2.89
CA PRO A 58 21.00 6.34 3.99
C PRO A 58 20.48 7.70 4.43
N LEU A 59 20.06 7.79 5.69
CA LEU A 59 19.78 9.05 6.35
C LEU A 59 21.00 9.96 6.17
N TRP A 60 20.77 11.21 5.79
CA TRP A 60 21.84 12.17 5.59
C TRP A 60 22.63 12.26 6.90
N HIS A 61 23.91 11.89 6.83
CA HIS A 61 24.76 11.80 8.02
C HIS A 61 24.79 13.10 8.83
N THR A 62 24.56 14.24 8.20
CA THR A 62 24.51 15.56 8.85
C THR A 62 23.25 15.79 9.70
N ASP A 63 22.14 15.15 9.36
CA ASP A 63 20.83 15.39 9.97
C ASP A 63 20.71 14.72 11.36
N ILE A 64 21.22 13.48 11.46
CA ILE A 64 21.22 12.70 12.71
C ILE A 64 21.98 13.43 13.82
N TRP A 65 23.18 13.93 13.52
CA TRP A 65 24.02 14.60 14.53
C TRP A 65 23.45 15.96 14.93
N GLY A 66 22.82 16.67 13.99
CA GLY A 66 22.06 17.88 14.30
C GLY A 66 21.00 17.58 15.35
N HIS A 67 20.08 16.67 15.05
CA HIS A 67 18.99 16.31 15.96
C HIS A 67 19.46 15.81 17.33
N LEU A 68 20.50 14.98 17.39
CA LEU A 68 21.04 14.51 18.66
C LEU A 68 21.58 15.67 19.52
N THR A 69 22.32 16.59 18.89
CA THR A 69 22.93 17.72 19.59
C THR A 69 21.86 18.73 20.05
N TYR A 70 20.84 19.00 19.23
CA TYR A 70 19.69 19.81 19.65
C TYR A 70 18.91 19.13 20.78
N GLY A 71 18.68 17.82 20.70
CA GLY A 71 18.01 17.06 21.76
C GLY A 71 18.74 17.14 23.09
N GLN A 72 20.07 17.01 23.06
CA GLN A 72 20.91 17.18 24.25
C GLN A 72 20.82 18.62 24.80
N LEU A 73 20.91 19.64 23.94
CA LEU A 73 20.80 21.04 24.36
C LEU A 73 19.44 21.36 24.98
N ILE A 74 18.34 20.85 24.41
CA ILE A 74 16.98 21.02 24.96
C ILE A 74 16.86 20.29 26.30
N TRP A 75 17.44 19.09 26.42
CA TRP A 75 17.46 18.36 27.69
C TRP A 75 18.23 19.10 28.79
N GLU A 76 19.39 19.65 28.45
CA GLU A 76 20.25 20.38 29.41
C GLU A 76 19.69 21.75 29.81
N THR A 77 19.08 22.48 28.87
CA THR A 77 18.56 23.83 29.11
C THR A 77 17.09 23.84 29.52
N GLY A 78 16.36 22.76 29.27
CA GLY A 78 14.90 22.68 29.45
C GLY A 78 14.12 23.63 28.53
N SER A 79 14.74 24.15 27.47
CA SER A 79 14.17 25.18 26.60
C SER A 79 14.48 24.93 25.13
N ILE A 80 13.58 25.40 24.25
CA ILE A 80 13.80 25.34 22.81
C ILE A 80 14.65 26.56 22.41
N PRO A 81 15.80 26.36 21.73
CA PRO A 81 16.65 27.47 21.29
C PRO A 81 15.90 28.40 20.33
N ALA A 82 15.87 29.70 20.64
CA ALA A 82 15.29 30.71 19.74
C ALA A 82 16.25 31.13 18.61
N LEU A 83 17.55 30.91 18.81
CA LEU A 83 18.64 31.30 17.91
C LEU A 83 19.49 30.08 17.60
N GLU A 84 20.17 30.11 16.45
CA GLU A 84 20.99 28.99 16.00
C GLU A 84 22.19 28.76 16.94
N PRO A 85 22.25 27.62 17.66
CA PRO A 85 23.23 27.41 18.72
C PRO A 85 24.46 26.60 18.29
N LEU A 86 24.43 25.87 17.16
CA LEU A 86 25.46 24.89 16.80
C LEU A 86 26.41 25.40 15.71
N VAL A 87 25.96 26.33 14.87
CA VAL A 87 26.76 26.90 13.78
C VAL A 87 27.26 28.30 14.15
N PRO A 88 28.56 28.48 14.50
CA PRO A 88 29.08 29.77 14.98
C PRO A 88 28.94 30.91 13.98
N LEU A 89 28.99 30.61 12.68
CA LEU A 89 28.87 31.60 11.61
C LEU A 89 27.45 32.16 11.46
N SER A 90 26.44 31.51 12.03
CA SER A 90 25.04 31.97 12.08
C SER A 90 24.62 32.39 13.48
N SER A 91 25.58 32.73 14.34
CA SER A 91 25.31 33.25 15.68
C SER A 91 24.35 34.44 15.63
N GLY A 92 23.24 34.36 16.36
CA GLY A 92 22.22 35.41 16.43
C GLY A 92 21.16 35.36 15.33
N VAL A 93 21.21 34.37 14.43
CA VAL A 93 20.13 34.11 13.46
C VAL A 93 19.03 33.29 14.15
N PRO A 94 17.73 33.62 13.96
CA PRO A 94 16.63 32.80 14.44
C PRO A 94 16.74 31.37 13.94
N PHE A 95 16.61 30.41 14.85
CA PHE A 95 16.60 29.00 14.47
C PHE A 95 15.25 28.63 13.85
N ILE A 96 15.29 28.06 12.64
CA ILE A 96 14.12 27.54 11.93
C ILE A 96 14.46 26.11 11.51
N ASP A 97 13.91 25.14 12.25
CA ASP A 97 13.98 23.75 11.84
C ASP A 97 12.88 23.47 10.80
N THR A 98 13.27 23.32 9.53
CA THR A 98 12.33 22.97 8.46
C THR A 98 12.04 21.47 8.40
N ALA A 99 12.73 20.65 9.20
CA ALA A 99 12.56 19.20 9.25
C ALA A 99 11.53 18.76 10.32
N TRP A 100 10.98 19.69 11.09
CA TRP A 100 9.89 19.49 12.05
C TRP A 100 8.53 19.96 11.53
#